data_AF-A0A336MWV9-F1
#
_entry.id   AF-A0A336MWV9-F1
#
_cell.length_a   1.000
_cell.length_b   1.000
_cell.length_c   1.000
_cell.angle_alpha   90.00
_cell.angle_beta   90.00
_cell.angle_gamma   90.00
#
_symmetry.space_group_name_H-M   'P 1'
#
loop_
_entity.id
_entity.type
_entity.pdbx_description
1 polymer ?
#
loop_
_entity_poly.entity_id
_entity_poly.type
_entity_poly.pdbx_seq_one_letter_code
_entity_poly.pdbx_strand_id
1 'polypeptide(L)'
;MDEADDDETVLSGFRKVQEKSSIDGYAEGLSDGRDSVYQQGFDAGYEDGFKFSFLLGQYKALNMSAREFEKTSRGECQVCLNPDLVKENVNDLRKLQQAKNEKRENELQQQFGKIDYEERESKMKEHSKNTKTESKLDF
;
A
#
# COMPACT_ATOMS: atom_id res chain seq x y z
N MET A 1 27.90 -54.26 30.19
CA MET A 1 28.58 -54.03 28.91
C MET A 1 27.58 -53.27 28.06
N ASP A 2 27.15 -52.10 28.54
CA ASP A 2 25.89 -51.45 28.13
C ASP A 2 26.06 -49.94 27.86
N GLU A 3 27.18 -49.34 28.25
CA GLU A 3 27.42 -47.89 28.05
C GLU A 3 27.77 -47.51 26.60
N ALA A 4 28.27 -48.44 25.79
CA ALA A 4 28.64 -48.15 24.39
C ALA A 4 27.43 -48.08 23.45
N ASP A 5 26.32 -48.75 23.79
CA ASP A 5 25.10 -48.81 22.98
C ASP A 5 24.21 -47.58 23.21
N ASP A 6 24.22 -47.04 24.44
CA ASP A 6 23.53 -45.79 24.81
C ASP A 6 24.15 -44.56 24.13
N ASP A 7 25.48 -44.49 24.02
CA ASP A 7 26.17 -43.35 23.39
C ASP A 7 25.92 -43.31 21.86
N GLU A 8 25.87 -44.48 21.21
CA GLU A 8 25.55 -44.58 19.77
C GLU A 8 24.09 -44.18 19.47
N THR A 9 23.14 -44.58 20.31
CA THR A 9 21.72 -44.19 20.16
C THR A 9 21.51 -42.69 20.39
N VAL A 10 22.21 -42.10 21.37
CA VAL A 10 22.18 -40.66 21.64
C VAL A 10 22.74 -39.88 20.44
N LEU A 11 23.92 -40.25 19.92
CA LEU A 11 24.53 -39.60 18.74
C LEU A 11 23.68 -39.74 17.47
N SER A 12 22.97 -40.85 17.31
CA SER A 12 21.99 -41.05 16.23
C SER A 12 20.78 -40.13 16.38
N GLY A 13 20.27 -39.97 17.61
CA GLY A 13 19.20 -39.03 17.93
C GLY A 13 19.58 -37.58 17.63
N PHE A 14 20.77 -37.15 18.06
CA PHE A 14 21.26 -35.79 17.78
C PHE A 14 21.40 -35.52 16.29
N ARG A 15 21.92 -36.45 15.50
CA ARG A 15 22.01 -36.30 14.04
C ARG A 15 20.64 -36.13 13.37
N LYS A 16 19.64 -36.90 13.79
CA LYS A 16 18.27 -36.77 13.27
C LYS A 16 17.63 -35.42 13.61
N VAL A 17 17.85 -34.93 14.84
CA VAL A 17 17.37 -33.60 15.24
C VAL A 17 18.06 -32.51 14.44
N GLN A 18 19.38 -32.61 14.26
CA GLN A 18 20.15 -31.65 13.47
C GLN A 18 19.73 -31.61 12.00
N GLU A 19 19.55 -32.78 11.36
CA GLU A 19 19.06 -32.87 9.98
C GLU A 19 17.66 -32.25 9.86
N LYS A 20 16.77 -32.57 10.80
CA LYS A 20 15.41 -32.01 10.80
C LYS A 20 15.43 -30.49 10.96
N SER A 21 16.17 -29.96 11.93
CA SER A 21 16.32 -28.52 12.11
C SER A 21 16.93 -27.83 10.90
N SER A 22 17.84 -28.49 10.17
CA SER A 22 18.41 -27.94 8.93
C SER A 22 17.37 -27.86 7.80
N ILE A 23 16.51 -28.88 7.67
CA ILE A 23 15.45 -28.90 6.65
C ILE A 23 14.38 -27.85 6.98
N ASP A 24 13.96 -27.80 8.24
CA ASP A 24 12.96 -26.85 8.71
C ASP A 24 13.46 -25.42 8.52
N GLY A 25 14.70 -25.12 8.93
CA GLY A 25 15.30 -23.79 8.74
C GLY A 25 15.45 -23.38 7.27
N TYR A 26 15.74 -24.32 6.36
CA TYR A 26 15.75 -24.04 4.92
C TYR A 26 14.34 -23.74 4.39
N ALA A 27 13.34 -24.51 4.81
CA ALA A 27 11.95 -24.29 4.42
C ALA A 27 11.40 -22.96 4.94
N GLU A 28 11.72 -22.61 6.19
CA GLU A 28 11.40 -21.31 6.81
C GLU A 28 12.05 -20.16 6.03
N GLY A 29 13.36 -20.24 5.75
CA GLY A 29 14.06 -19.21 4.98
C GLY A 29 13.49 -19.02 3.56
N LEU A 30 13.04 -20.09 2.91
CA LEU A 30 12.32 -19.98 1.63
C LEU A 30 10.96 -19.32 1.78
N SER A 31 10.24 -19.57 2.86
CA SER A 31 8.95 -18.93 3.12
C SER A 31 9.13 -17.44 3.37
N ASP A 32 10.04 -17.08 4.29
CA ASP A 32 10.34 -15.69 4.65
C ASP A 32 10.80 -14.89 3.44
N GLY A 33 11.62 -15.49 2.58
CA GLY A 33 12.05 -14.86 1.32
C GLY A 33 10.89 -14.53 0.39
N ARG A 34 9.92 -15.44 0.24
CA ARG A 34 8.72 -15.20 -0.59
C ARG A 34 7.83 -14.13 0.02
N ASP A 35 7.61 -14.19 1.32
CA ASP A 35 6.74 -13.25 2.03
C ASP A 35 7.34 -11.83 2.00
N SER A 36 8.66 -11.71 2.12
CA SER A 36 9.36 -10.43 2.00
C SER A 36 9.17 -9.80 0.62
N VAL A 37 9.34 -10.57 -0.47
CA VAL A 37 9.16 -10.07 -1.84
C VAL A 37 7.69 -9.68 -2.09
N TYR A 38 6.75 -10.48 -1.60
CA TYR A 38 5.32 -10.16 -1.70
C TYR A 38 4.99 -8.85 -0.97
N GLN A 39 5.48 -8.68 0.26
CA GLN A 39 5.21 -7.49 1.06
C GLN A 39 5.78 -6.24 0.39
N GLN A 40 7.01 -6.30 -0.14
CA GLN A 40 7.61 -5.18 -0.87
C GLN A 40 6.77 -4.77 -2.09
N GLY A 41 6.25 -5.74 -2.85
CA GLY A 41 5.37 -5.47 -3.98
C GLY A 41 4.03 -4.87 -3.56
N PHE A 42 3.44 -5.41 -2.48
CA PHE A 42 2.20 -4.89 -1.90
C PHE A 42 2.35 -3.46 -1.40
N ASP A 43 3.37 -3.17 -0.61
CA ASP A 43 3.62 -1.85 -0.02
C ASP A 43 3.80 -0.79 -1.11
N ALA A 44 4.59 -1.10 -2.14
CA ALA A 44 4.78 -0.20 -3.27
C ALA A 44 3.48 0.07 -4.03
N GLY A 45 2.67 -0.97 -4.27
CA GLY A 45 1.37 -0.83 -4.94
C GLY A 45 0.35 -0.07 -4.10
N TYR A 46 0.34 -0.31 -2.79
CA TYR A 46 -0.53 0.37 -1.83
C TYR A 46 -0.18 1.86 -1.74
N GLU A 47 1.10 2.20 -1.62
CA GLU A 47 1.57 3.58 -1.57
C GLU A 47 1.14 4.37 -2.83
N ASP A 48 1.41 3.83 -4.02
CA ASP A 48 1.05 4.46 -5.28
C ASP A 48 -0.48 4.64 -5.41
N GLY A 49 -1.25 3.59 -5.08
CA GLY A 49 -2.71 3.61 -5.15
C GLY A 49 -3.35 4.57 -4.12
N PHE A 50 -2.81 4.61 -2.90
CA PHE A 50 -3.30 5.49 -1.84
C PHE A 50 -3.07 6.96 -2.21
N LYS A 51 -1.85 7.33 -2.62
CA LYS A 51 -1.52 8.71 -3.01
C LYS A 51 -2.48 9.24 -4.07
N PHE A 52 -2.70 8.46 -5.13
CA PHE A 52 -3.52 8.91 -6.24
C PHE A 52 -5.03 8.90 -5.92
N SER A 53 -5.53 7.86 -5.22
CA SER A 53 -6.94 7.84 -4.78
C SER A 53 -7.27 8.99 -3.81
N PHE A 54 -6.32 9.35 -2.93
CA PHE A 54 -6.44 10.50 -2.06
C PHE A 54 -6.51 11.81 -2.85
N LEU A 55 -5.62 12.01 -3.84
CA LEU A 55 -5.67 13.14 -4.75
C LEU A 55 -7.04 13.28 -5.45
N LEU A 56 -7.54 12.18 -6.03
CA LEU A 56 -8.86 12.16 -6.66
C LEU A 56 -9.98 12.51 -5.66
N GLY A 57 -9.87 12.05 -4.41
CA GLY A 57 -10.79 12.40 -3.33
C GLY A 57 -10.81 13.91 -3.03
N GLN A 58 -9.67 14.58 -3.12
CA GLN A 58 -9.60 16.04 -2.96
C GLN A 58 -10.27 16.79 -4.11
N TYR A 59 -10.11 16.33 -5.35
CA TYR A 59 -10.83 16.89 -6.49
C TYR A 59 -12.33 16.58 -6.46
N LYS A 60 -12.71 15.40 -5.96
CA LYS A 60 -14.12 15.08 -5.68
C LYS A 60 -14.75 16.08 -4.72
N ALA A 61 -14.04 16.46 -3.66
CA ALA A 61 -14.55 17.44 -2.70
C ALA A 61 -14.80 18.82 -3.33
N LEU A 62 -14.01 19.21 -4.35
CA LEU A 62 -14.22 20.43 -5.12
C LEU A 62 -15.46 20.37 -6.02
N ASN A 63 -15.81 19.17 -6.51
CA ASN A 63 -16.93 18.97 -7.43
C ASN A 63 -17.73 17.71 -7.07
N MET A 64 -18.43 17.75 -5.94
CA MET A 64 -19.06 16.57 -5.33
C MET A 64 -20.11 15.87 -6.20
N SER A 65 -20.70 16.58 -7.17
CA SER A 65 -21.73 16.04 -8.07
C SER A 65 -21.17 15.39 -9.33
N ALA A 66 -19.86 15.49 -9.58
CA ALA A 66 -19.27 14.99 -10.81
C ALA A 66 -19.12 13.46 -10.76
N ARG A 67 -19.80 12.79 -11.70
CA ARG A 67 -19.80 11.32 -11.84
C ARG A 67 -18.40 10.75 -12.08
N GLU A 68 -17.49 11.55 -12.64
CA GLU A 68 -16.10 11.14 -12.86
C GLU A 68 -15.35 10.79 -11.56
N PHE A 69 -15.84 11.25 -10.40
CA PHE A 69 -15.28 10.94 -9.08
C PHE A 69 -16.10 9.93 -8.26
N GLU A 70 -16.96 9.13 -8.88
CA GLU A 70 -17.74 8.11 -8.13
C GLU A 70 -16.85 7.03 -7.51
N LYS A 71 -15.75 6.64 -8.18
CA LYS A 71 -14.87 5.52 -7.79
C LYS A 71 -13.44 5.93 -7.43
N THR A 72 -13.27 7.11 -6.81
CA THR A 72 -11.95 7.62 -6.42
C THR A 72 -11.17 6.66 -5.53
N SER A 73 -11.84 5.87 -4.68
CA SER A 73 -11.22 4.85 -3.82
C SER A 73 -10.46 3.76 -4.58
N ARG A 74 -10.72 3.58 -5.87
CA ARG A 74 -9.98 2.62 -6.72
C ARG A 74 -8.76 3.24 -7.40
N GLY A 75 -8.51 4.54 -7.23
CA GLY A 75 -7.36 5.23 -7.81
C GLY A 75 -7.23 5.02 -9.32
N GLU A 76 -8.35 4.93 -10.05
CA GLU A 76 -8.37 4.60 -11.49
C GLU A 76 -7.47 3.40 -11.86
N CYS A 77 -7.49 2.35 -11.02
CA CYS A 77 -6.69 1.15 -11.22
C CYS A 77 -6.92 0.51 -12.59
N GLN A 78 -5.87 0.44 -13.42
CA GLN A 78 -5.92 -0.06 -14.79
C GLN A 78 -6.28 -1.55 -14.83
N VAL A 79 -5.79 -2.34 -13.86
CA VAL A 79 -6.13 -3.76 -13.73
C VAL A 79 -7.60 -3.95 -13.35
N CYS A 80 -8.18 -3.06 -12.54
CA CYS A 80 -9.62 -3.09 -12.25
C CYS A 80 -10.49 -2.73 -13.46
N LEU A 81 -9.96 -1.94 -14.39
CA LEU A 81 -10.64 -1.58 -15.64
C LEU A 81 -10.49 -2.67 -16.70
N ASN A 82 -9.32 -3.30 -16.78
CA ASN A 82 -9.02 -4.38 -17.70
C ASN A 82 -8.30 -5.53 -16.95
N PRO A 83 -9.05 -6.54 -16.48
CA PRO A 83 -8.49 -7.68 -15.76
C PRO A 83 -7.49 -8.52 -16.56
N ASP A 84 -7.50 -8.46 -17.91
CA ASP A 84 -6.52 -9.20 -18.71
C ASP A 84 -5.09 -8.68 -18.54
N LEU A 85 -4.94 -7.44 -18.07
CA LEU A 85 -3.66 -6.84 -17.74
C LEU A 85 -2.91 -7.60 -16.63
N VAL A 86 -3.58 -8.41 -15.81
CA VAL A 86 -2.92 -9.23 -14.76
C VAL A 86 -1.84 -10.17 -15.33
N LYS A 87 -1.95 -10.53 -16.62
CA LYS A 87 -0.99 -11.42 -17.31
C LYS A 87 0.32 -10.72 -17.68
N GLU A 88 0.35 -9.39 -17.62
CA GLU A 88 1.52 -8.58 -17.99
C GLU A 88 2.55 -8.52 -16.85
N ASN A 89 3.74 -8.02 -17.18
CA ASN A 89 4.76 -7.77 -16.18
C ASN A 89 4.33 -6.70 -15.17
N VAL A 90 4.46 -6.98 -13.88
CA VAL A 90 4.07 -6.06 -12.79
C VAL A 90 4.74 -4.68 -12.91
N ASN A 91 6.00 -4.61 -13.33
CA ASN A 91 6.69 -3.33 -13.50
C ASN A 91 6.10 -2.51 -14.64
N ASP A 92 5.69 -3.16 -15.73
CA ASP A 92 5.09 -2.46 -16.87
C ASP A 92 3.67 -2.02 -16.56
N LEU A 93 2.91 -2.81 -15.79
CA LEU A 93 1.63 -2.38 -15.23
C LEU A 93 1.78 -1.17 -14.30
N ARG A 94 2.80 -1.17 -13.44
CA ARG A 94 3.07 -0.05 -12.55
C ARG A 94 3.41 1.22 -13.34
N LYS A 95 4.27 1.13 -14.35
CA LYS A 95 4.58 2.26 -15.26
C LYS A 95 3.34 2.76 -15.99
N LEU A 96 2.51 1.84 -16.50
CA LEU A 96 1.26 2.18 -17.16
C LEU A 96 0.33 2.94 -16.21
N GLN A 97 0.16 2.45 -14.98
CA GLN A 97 -0.64 3.13 -13.96
C GLN A 97 -0.08 4.53 -13.66
N GLN A 98 1.24 4.66 -13.44
CA GLN A 98 1.89 5.93 -13.15
C GLN A 98 1.68 6.94 -14.29
N ALA A 99 1.90 6.53 -15.53
CA ALA A 99 1.70 7.40 -16.70
C ALA A 99 0.24 7.86 -16.84
N LYS A 100 -0.73 6.98 -16.53
CA LYS A 100 -2.16 7.33 -16.52
C LYS A 100 -2.49 8.31 -15.40
N ASN A 101 -1.96 8.06 -14.20
CA ASN A 101 -2.15 8.91 -13.04
C ASN A 101 -1.59 10.32 -13.28
N GLU A 102 -0.37 10.44 -13.80
CA GLU A 102 0.27 11.72 -14.12
C GLU A 102 -0.54 12.51 -15.17
N LYS A 103 -0.99 11.84 -16.24
CA LYS A 103 -1.84 12.47 -17.25
C LYS A 103 -3.13 13.01 -16.61
N ARG A 104 -3.79 12.19 -15.80
CA ARG A 104 -5.05 12.53 -15.15
C ARG A 104 -4.87 13.66 -14.14
N GLU A 105 -3.82 13.64 -13.35
CA GLU A 105 -3.48 14.72 -12.43
C GLU A 105 -3.29 16.05 -13.17
N ASN A 106 -2.54 16.05 -14.27
CA ASN A 106 -2.36 17.25 -15.10
C ASN A 106 -3.69 17.78 -15.65
N GLU A 107 -4.58 16.90 -16.12
CA GLU A 107 -5.93 17.27 -16.57
C GLU A 107 -6.73 17.93 -15.44
N LEU A 108 -6.71 17.34 -14.24
CA LEU A 108 -7.41 17.87 -13.06
C LEU A 108 -6.83 19.21 -12.61
N GLN A 109 -5.51 19.38 -12.65
CA GLN A 109 -4.86 20.66 -12.35
C GLN A 109 -5.23 21.74 -13.36
N GLN A 110 -5.37 21.41 -14.65
CA GLN A 110 -5.82 22.36 -15.66
C GLN A 110 -7.30 22.75 -15.47
N GLN A 111 -8.14 21.79 -15.09
CA GLN A 111 -9.58 21.99 -14.94
C GLN A 111 -9.97 22.71 -13.64
N PHE A 112 -9.33 22.36 -12.52
CA PHE A 112 -9.72 22.80 -11.18
C PHE A 112 -8.63 23.61 -10.45
N GLY A 113 -7.46 23.76 -11.07
CA GLY A 113 -6.28 24.34 -10.43
C GLY A 113 -5.47 23.33 -9.62
N LYS A 114 -4.25 23.73 -9.25
CA LYS A 114 -3.38 22.94 -8.38
C LYS A 114 -3.93 22.96 -6.96
N ILE A 115 -3.98 21.79 -6.33
CA ILE A 115 -4.33 21.69 -4.91
C ILE A 115 -3.07 21.88 -4.08
N ASP A 116 -2.98 23.01 -3.38
CA ASP A 116 -1.97 23.25 -2.35
C ASP A 116 -2.49 22.78 -0.99
N TYR A 117 -1.84 21.77 -0.43
CA TYR A 117 -2.19 21.19 0.85
C TYR A 117 -1.89 22.13 2.01
N GLU A 118 -0.75 22.83 1.98
CA GLU A 118 -0.32 23.70 3.06
C GLU A 118 -1.23 24.93 3.16
N GLU A 119 -1.62 25.49 2.01
CA GLU A 119 -2.57 26.58 1.95
C GLU A 119 -3.96 26.15 2.48
N ARG A 120 -4.42 24.96 2.09
CA ARG A 120 -5.71 24.42 2.55
C ARG A 120 -5.72 24.08 4.04
N GLU A 121 -4.67 23.47 4.54
CA GLU A 121 -4.54 23.15 5.96
C GLU A 121 -4.51 24.43 6.80
N SER A 122 -3.83 25.46 6.32
CA SER A 122 -3.81 26.80 6.94
C SER A 122 -5.21 27.41 7.00
N LYS A 123 -5.95 27.39 5.89
CA LYS A 123 -7.34 27.87 5.82
C LYS A 123 -8.28 27.07 6.72
N MET A 124 -8.14 25.75 6.80
CA MET A 124 -8.95 24.91 7.71
C MET A 124 -8.65 25.21 9.18
N LYS A 125 -7.38 25.41 9.54
CA LYS A 125 -6.96 25.80 10.89
C LYS A 125 -7.51 27.18 11.27
N GLU A 126 -7.52 28.15 10.36
CA GLU A 126 -8.15 29.45 10.58
C GLU A 126 -9.66 29.34 10.77
N HIS A 127 -10.35 28.58 9.92
CA HIS A 127 -11.80 28.40 10.02
C HIS A 127 -12.22 27.72 11.33
N SER A 128 -11.40 26.79 11.84
CA SER A 128 -11.59 26.15 13.16
C SER A 128 -11.36 27.11 14.33
N LYS A 129 -10.47 28.10 14.19
CA LYS A 129 -10.27 29.14 15.21
C LYS A 129 -11.45 30.11 15.25
N ASN A 130 -11.97 30.51 14.09
CA ASN A 130 -13.08 31.47 14.02
C ASN A 130 -14.39 30.88 14.57
N THR A 131 -14.69 29.62 14.23
CA THR A 131 -15.87 28.91 14.76
C THR A 131 -15.84 28.68 16.28
N LYS A 132 -14.65 28.53 16.89
CA LYS A 132 -14.49 28.47 18.37
C LYS A 132 -14.60 29.83 19.06
N THR A 133 -14.45 30.92 18.33
CA THR A 133 -14.53 32.28 18.87
C THR A 133 -15.97 32.79 18.86
N GLU A 134 -16.77 32.39 17.87
CA GLU A 134 -18.21 32.69 17.82
C GLU A 134 -19.05 31.92 18.85
N SER A 135 -18.59 30.75 19.33
CA SER A 135 -19.28 29.99 20.39
C SER A 135 -19.01 30.50 21.82
N LYS A 136 -18.41 31.68 21.98
CA LYS A 136 -18.08 32.31 23.29
C LYS A 136 -18.85 33.61 23.56
N LEU A 137 -19.85 33.95 22.76
CA LEU A 137 -20.78 35.03 23.06
C LEU A 137 -22.15 34.45 23.40
N ASP A 138 -22.71 35.03 24.47
CA ASP A 138 -24.05 34.86 25.03
C ASP A 138 -24.29 33.65 25.95
N PHE A 139 -23.78 33.76 27.19
CA PHE A 139 -24.53 33.51 28.43
C PHE A 139 -24.15 34.53 29.50
#